data_AF-A0A382NJ77-F1
#
_entry.id   AF-A0A382NJ77-F1
#
_cell.length_a   1.000
_cell.length_b   1.000
_cell.length_c   1.000
_cell.angle_alpha   90.00
_cell.angle_beta   90.00
_cell.angle_gamma   90.00
#
_symmetry.space_group_name_H-M   'P 1'
#
loop_
_entity.id
_entity.type
_entity.pdbx_description
1 polymer ?
#
loop_
_entity_poly.entity_id
_entity_poly.type
_entity_poly.pdbx_seq_one_letter_code
_entity_poly.pdbx_strand_id
1 'polypeptide(L)'
;MPVKRFRMWLPVCLGTILLWVASCADSSKISSYSIPKEKQSSLANDNPEMAQPIWEIPSGWKPGKESAMRVGSFAVEDENGSALDISISNLLGDGGGLLSNVNRWIGQIGMSATTGEGLSNYVSDITIAGKSATLVKASNKEQTLVAAILKTGGRSWFFKMIGESRLAEKEQANFDSLLQSVRFESSEGE
;
A
#
# COMPACT_ATOMS: atom_id res chain seq x y z
N MET A 1 -53.71 17.03 -49.56
CA MET A 1 -53.16 17.27 -50.93
C MET A 1 -53.69 18.61 -51.44
N PRO A 2 -53.00 19.38 -52.30
CA PRO A 2 -51.56 19.62 -52.37
C PRO A 2 -51.19 21.11 -52.70
N VAL A 3 -49.87 21.38 -52.72
CA VAL A 3 -49.12 22.46 -53.42
C VAL A 3 -49.28 23.92 -52.97
N LYS A 4 -48.13 24.59 -52.77
CA LYS A 4 -47.67 25.92 -53.29
C LYS A 4 -46.70 26.54 -52.26
N ARG A 5 -45.59 27.22 -52.57
CA ARG A 5 -45.12 27.89 -53.80
C ARG A 5 -43.65 28.29 -53.63
N PHE A 6 -42.89 28.24 -54.73
CA PHE A 6 -41.68 29.02 -55.00
C PHE A 6 -41.95 30.54 -54.86
N ARG A 7 -41.01 31.33 -54.30
CA ARG A 7 -40.38 32.45 -55.02
C ARG A 7 -39.16 33.04 -54.28
N MET A 8 -38.15 33.31 -55.11
CA MET A 8 -36.87 33.97 -54.89
C MET A 8 -37.00 35.48 -55.16
N TRP A 9 -36.30 36.37 -54.42
CA TRP A 9 -35.40 37.45 -54.90
C TRP A 9 -35.06 38.53 -53.84
N LEU A 10 -33.74 38.69 -53.59
CA LEU A 10 -32.85 39.88 -53.38
C LEU A 10 -33.24 41.06 -52.44
N PRO A 11 -32.29 41.89 -51.91
CA PRO A 11 -30.96 42.23 -52.45
C PRO A 11 -29.77 42.34 -51.47
N VAL A 12 -28.61 42.52 -52.11
CA VAL A 12 -27.25 42.85 -51.63
C VAL A 12 -27.19 44.16 -50.84
N CYS A 13 -26.41 44.21 -49.76
CA CYS A 13 -25.72 45.43 -49.31
C CYS A 13 -24.34 45.11 -48.71
N LEU A 14 -23.35 45.85 -49.21
CA LEU A 14 -21.95 45.95 -48.82
C LEU A 14 -21.78 46.33 -47.34
N GLY A 15 -20.79 45.73 -46.67
CA GLY A 15 -20.42 46.11 -45.31
C GLY A 15 -19.20 45.36 -44.81
N THR A 16 -18.03 45.70 -45.36
CA THR A 16 -16.70 45.36 -44.83
C THR A 16 -16.50 45.84 -43.39
N ILE A 17 -15.63 45.12 -42.66
CA ILE A 17 -14.64 45.58 -41.65
C ILE A 17 -14.76 45.03 -40.20
N LEU A 18 -13.63 44.41 -39.81
CA LEU A 18 -12.97 44.30 -38.49
C LEU A 18 -13.19 43.08 -37.58
N LEU A 19 -12.04 42.43 -37.34
CA LEU A 19 -11.58 41.76 -36.12
C LEU A 19 -12.07 40.32 -35.86
N TRP A 20 -11.50 39.39 -36.63
CA TRP A 20 -11.26 38.04 -36.13
C TRP A 20 -10.23 38.10 -34.99
N VAL A 21 -10.72 38.08 -33.76
CA VAL A 21 -9.89 37.71 -32.61
C VAL A 21 -9.51 36.25 -32.77
N ALA A 22 -8.24 36.01 -33.08
CA ALA A 22 -7.61 34.72 -32.94
C ALA A 22 -7.68 34.32 -31.47
N SER A 23 -8.66 33.49 -31.12
CA SER A 23 -8.65 32.76 -29.86
C SER A 23 -7.55 31.72 -29.98
N CYS A 24 -6.37 32.06 -29.46
CA CYS A 24 -5.29 31.11 -29.27
C CYS A 24 -5.83 29.95 -28.45
N ALA A 25 -5.94 28.78 -29.07
CA ALA A 25 -6.03 27.53 -28.35
C ALA A 25 -4.76 27.43 -27.50
N ASP A 26 -4.89 27.68 -26.20
CA ASP A 26 -3.83 27.49 -25.22
C ASP A 26 -3.62 25.98 -25.08
N SER A 27 -2.89 25.41 -26.04
CA SER A 27 -2.35 24.08 -25.94
C SER A 27 -1.25 24.14 -24.89
N SER A 28 -1.65 23.98 -23.63
CA SER A 28 -0.75 23.72 -22.52
C SER A 28 -0.02 22.40 -22.80
N LYS A 29 1.11 22.52 -23.49
CA LYS A 29 2.04 21.43 -23.74
C LYS A 29 2.61 21.06 -22.38
N ILE A 30 2.01 20.07 -21.72
CA ILE A 30 2.54 19.48 -20.49
C ILE A 30 3.89 18.90 -20.86
N SER A 31 4.95 19.63 -20.52
CA SER A 31 6.32 19.13 -20.62
C SER A 31 6.52 18.18 -19.45
N SER A 32 6.34 16.88 -19.68
CA SER A 32 6.76 15.86 -18.73
C SER A 32 8.28 15.92 -18.62
N TYR A 33 8.77 16.52 -17.53
CA TYR A 33 10.17 16.41 -17.15
C TYR A 33 10.30 15.19 -16.26
N SER A 34 11.10 14.22 -16.67
CA SER A 34 11.57 13.17 -15.79
C SER A 34 12.69 13.77 -14.96
N ILE A 35 12.44 14.05 -13.69
CA ILE A 35 13.52 14.33 -12.73
C ILE A 35 14.30 13.02 -12.61
N PRO A 36 15.61 12.97 -12.94
CA PRO A 36 16.43 11.84 -12.56
C PRO A 36 16.29 11.67 -11.06
N LYS A 37 15.86 10.49 -10.60
CA LYS A 37 15.68 10.17 -9.18
C LYS A 37 16.91 10.70 -8.45
N GLU A 38 16.72 11.75 -7.65
CA GLU A 38 17.79 12.37 -6.90
C GLU A 38 18.45 11.24 -6.12
N LYS A 39 19.73 11.00 -6.40
CA LYS A 39 20.50 9.95 -5.75
C LYS A 39 20.60 10.40 -4.30
N GLN A 40 19.64 9.96 -3.48
CA GLN A 40 19.48 10.38 -2.10
C GLN A 40 20.84 10.24 -1.44
N SER A 41 21.42 11.41 -1.18
CA SER A 41 22.75 11.56 -0.62
C SER A 41 22.85 10.69 0.61
N SER A 42 23.90 9.88 0.65
CA SER A 42 24.35 9.10 1.79
C SER A 42 24.72 10.03 2.94
N LEU A 43 23.72 10.51 3.66
CA LEU A 43 23.84 11.03 5.02
C LEU A 43 23.02 10.10 5.92
N ALA A 44 23.57 8.93 6.16
CA ALA A 44 23.31 8.18 7.39
C ALA A 44 24.35 8.62 8.44
N ASN A 45 24.00 8.42 9.72
CA ASN A 45 24.80 8.59 10.96
C ASN A 45 24.50 9.92 11.67
N ASP A 46 23.91 10.02 12.87
CA ASP A 46 23.74 9.08 13.99
C ASP A 46 22.44 9.38 14.75
N ASN A 47 21.30 8.82 14.33
CA ASN A 47 20.10 8.81 15.18
C ASN A 47 19.59 7.36 15.36
N PRO A 48 19.68 6.77 16.57
CA PRO A 48 19.17 5.43 16.87
C PRO A 48 17.68 5.26 16.54
N GLU A 49 16.90 6.36 16.44
CA GLU A 49 15.47 6.31 16.14
C GLU A 49 15.12 5.93 14.69
N MET A 50 16.10 5.81 13.79
CA MET A 50 15.88 5.58 12.35
C MET A 50 16.37 4.21 11.85
N ALA A 51 16.83 3.32 12.73
CA ALA A 51 17.33 2.00 12.33
C ALA A 51 16.23 1.19 11.62
N GLN A 52 16.50 0.79 10.38
CA GLN A 52 15.65 -0.16 9.65
C GLN A 52 15.89 -1.56 10.25
N PRO A 53 14.84 -2.38 10.43
CA PRO A 53 15.05 -3.75 10.83
C PRO A 53 15.69 -4.54 9.69
N ILE A 54 16.47 -5.53 10.08
CA ILE A 54 16.90 -6.62 9.21
C ILE A 54 16.10 -7.87 9.55
N TRP A 55 15.92 -8.74 8.57
CA TRP A 55 15.17 -10.00 8.71
C TRP A 55 15.69 -11.04 7.71
N GLU A 56 15.45 -12.30 8.01
CA GLU A 56 15.72 -13.42 7.11
C GLU A 56 14.47 -13.73 6.28
N ILE A 57 14.67 -14.06 5.01
CA ILE A 57 13.57 -14.43 4.09
C ILE A 57 13.42 -15.95 4.14
N PRO A 58 12.24 -16.47 4.51
CA PRO A 58 12.00 -17.92 4.47
C PRO A 58 12.23 -18.51 3.08
N SER A 59 12.71 -19.76 3.05
CA SER A 59 12.98 -20.46 1.79
C SER A 59 11.73 -20.57 0.93
N GLY A 60 11.89 -20.34 -0.38
CA GLY A 60 10.80 -20.46 -1.36
C GLY A 60 9.99 -19.17 -1.58
N TRP A 61 10.16 -18.16 -0.72
CA TRP A 61 9.55 -16.86 -0.94
C TRP A 61 10.23 -16.12 -2.10
N LYS A 62 9.42 -15.51 -2.97
CA LYS A 62 9.88 -14.73 -4.12
C LYS A 62 9.68 -13.24 -3.88
N PRO A 63 10.35 -12.35 -4.63
CA PRO A 63 10.03 -10.92 -4.61
C PRO A 63 8.55 -10.67 -4.93
N GLY A 64 7.91 -9.82 -4.13
CA GLY A 64 6.49 -9.46 -4.27
C GLY A 64 6.27 -8.14 -5.01
N LYS A 65 5.06 -7.58 -4.88
CA LYS A 65 4.69 -6.30 -5.51
C LYS A 65 5.46 -5.13 -4.90
N GLU A 66 6.26 -4.43 -5.70
CA GLU A 66 6.96 -3.23 -5.24
C GLU A 66 6.00 -2.05 -5.09
N SER A 67 6.20 -1.26 -4.03
CA SER A 67 5.51 0.02 -3.85
C SER A 67 6.34 0.93 -2.95
N ALA A 68 6.21 2.25 -3.11
CA ALA A 68 6.93 3.23 -2.29
C ALA A 68 6.62 3.12 -0.78
N MET A 69 5.50 2.48 -0.42
CA MET A 69 5.07 2.32 0.98
C MET A 69 5.55 1.01 1.63
N ARG A 70 6.18 0.09 0.87
CA ARG A 70 6.70 -1.19 1.38
C ARG A 70 8.22 -1.14 1.44
N VAL A 71 8.79 -1.49 2.59
CA VAL A 71 10.25 -1.71 2.73
C VAL A 71 10.64 -3.15 2.43
N GLY A 72 9.68 -4.08 2.51
CA GLY A 72 9.83 -5.47 2.10
C GLY A 72 8.55 -5.98 1.43
N SER A 73 8.70 -6.80 0.40
CA SER A 73 7.57 -7.36 -0.34
C SER A 73 7.93 -8.74 -0.87
N PHE A 74 7.11 -9.74 -0.54
CA PHE A 74 7.32 -11.13 -0.94
C PHE A 74 6.03 -11.76 -1.43
N ALA A 75 6.16 -12.78 -2.24
CA ALA A 75 5.08 -13.59 -2.76
C ALA A 75 5.38 -15.07 -2.56
N VAL A 76 4.34 -15.84 -2.22
CA VAL A 76 4.36 -17.31 -2.21
C VAL A 76 3.22 -17.77 -3.10
N GLU A 77 3.49 -18.71 -4.00
CA GLU A 77 2.49 -19.30 -4.87
C GLU A 77 2.59 -20.82 -4.80
N ASP A 78 1.46 -21.52 -4.80
CA ASP A 78 1.42 -22.97 -4.88
C ASP A 78 1.09 -23.47 -6.30
N GLU A 79 1.22 -24.77 -6.52
CA GLU A 79 0.94 -25.41 -7.83
C GLU A 79 -0.53 -25.27 -8.27
N ASN A 80 -1.43 -24.94 -7.35
CA ASN A 80 -2.86 -24.75 -7.61
C ASN A 80 -3.20 -23.30 -7.98
N GLY A 81 -2.20 -22.40 -8.05
CA GLY A 81 -2.41 -20.99 -8.33
C GLY A 81 -2.91 -20.17 -7.15
N SER A 82 -2.86 -20.71 -5.93
CA SER A 82 -3.07 -19.91 -4.70
C SER A 82 -1.86 -19.01 -4.47
N ALA A 83 -2.06 -17.81 -3.95
CA ALA A 83 -1.02 -16.81 -3.75
C ALA A 83 -1.13 -16.05 -2.42
N LEU A 84 -0.02 -15.96 -1.70
CA LEU A 84 0.13 -15.06 -0.56
C LEU A 84 0.90 -13.81 -0.94
N ASP A 85 0.41 -12.66 -0.49
CA ASP A 85 1.13 -11.38 -0.48
C ASP A 85 1.67 -11.15 0.93
N ILE A 86 3.00 -11.02 1.03
CA ILE A 86 3.68 -10.66 2.27
C ILE A 86 4.30 -9.28 2.11
N SER A 87 4.10 -8.42 3.11
CA SER A 87 4.57 -7.05 3.10
C SER A 87 5.13 -6.63 4.44
N ILE A 88 6.18 -5.82 4.38
CA ILE A 88 6.77 -5.15 5.53
C ILE A 88 6.71 -3.66 5.23
N SER A 89 6.09 -2.91 6.13
CA SER A 89 5.97 -1.45 6.04
C SER A 89 6.07 -0.82 7.41
N ASN A 90 6.18 0.51 7.45
CA ASN A 90 6.12 1.24 8.69
C ASN A 90 5.45 2.59 8.51
N LEU A 91 4.88 3.11 9.58
CA LEU A 91 4.32 4.45 9.67
C LEU A 91 4.85 5.14 10.94
N LEU A 92 4.89 6.47 10.94
CA LEU A 92 5.22 7.25 12.13
C LEU A 92 4.12 7.12 13.19
N GLY A 93 4.51 7.24 14.46
CA GLY A 93 3.60 7.24 15.60
C GLY A 93 2.85 5.92 15.77
N ASP A 94 1.55 6.02 16.07
CA ASP A 94 0.68 4.87 16.34
C ASP A 94 0.23 4.12 15.08
N GLY A 95 0.63 4.59 13.89
CA GLY A 95 0.29 4.00 12.61
C GLY A 95 -1.21 3.93 12.34
N GLY A 96 -1.99 4.88 12.86
CA GLY A 96 -3.45 4.96 12.65
C GLY A 96 -4.29 4.19 13.67
N GLY A 97 -3.67 3.60 14.69
CA GLY A 97 -4.34 2.93 15.80
C GLY A 97 -4.75 1.48 15.52
N LEU A 98 -4.80 0.66 16.58
CA LEU A 98 -5.00 -0.79 16.48
C LEU A 98 -6.36 -1.16 15.88
N LEU A 99 -7.47 -0.63 16.42
CA LEU A 99 -8.82 -0.96 15.95
C LEU A 99 -9.03 -0.60 14.47
N SER A 100 -8.59 0.60 14.06
CA SER A 100 -8.68 1.05 12.67
C SER A 100 -7.87 0.15 11.73
N ASN A 101 -6.68 -0.27 12.15
CA ASN A 101 -5.84 -1.18 11.38
C ASN A 101 -6.49 -2.56 11.24
N VAL A 102 -6.97 -3.15 12.34
CA VAL A 102 -7.70 -4.43 12.31
C VAL A 102 -8.89 -4.35 11.38
N ASN A 103 -9.77 -3.36 11.53
CA ASN A 103 -10.94 -3.19 10.68
C ASN A 103 -10.60 -3.02 9.20
N ARG A 104 -9.55 -2.25 8.89
CA ARG A 104 -9.10 -2.10 7.51
C ARG A 104 -8.61 -3.41 6.92
N TRP A 105 -7.86 -4.21 7.68
CA TRP A 105 -7.30 -5.45 7.16
C TRP A 105 -8.32 -6.59 7.08
N ILE A 106 -9.20 -6.76 8.09
CA ILE A 106 -10.25 -7.79 8.00
C ILE A 106 -11.24 -7.48 6.86
N GLY A 107 -11.46 -6.20 6.55
CA GLY A 107 -12.21 -5.78 5.37
C GLY A 107 -11.55 -6.17 4.04
N GLN A 108 -10.21 -6.29 3.98
CA GLN A 108 -9.51 -6.78 2.78
C GLN A 108 -9.79 -8.25 2.48
N ILE A 109 -10.15 -9.03 3.51
CA ILE A 109 -10.60 -10.41 3.38
C ILE A 109 -12.13 -10.52 3.48
N GLY A 110 -12.86 -9.44 3.19
CA GLY A 110 -14.33 -9.46 3.09
C GLY A 110 -15.09 -9.70 4.40
N MET A 111 -14.44 -9.51 5.56
CA MET A 111 -15.10 -9.61 6.87
C MET A 111 -15.67 -8.26 7.30
N SER A 112 -16.76 -8.30 8.07
CA SER A 112 -17.36 -7.11 8.68
C SER A 112 -16.45 -6.49 9.74
N ALA A 113 -16.51 -5.16 9.86
CA ALA A 113 -15.79 -4.44 10.91
C ALA A 113 -16.20 -4.91 12.31
N THR A 114 -15.24 -4.90 13.24
CA THR A 114 -15.42 -5.17 14.66
C THR A 114 -15.44 -3.88 15.50
N THR A 115 -15.85 -4.00 16.75
CA THR A 115 -15.85 -2.92 17.76
C THR A 115 -14.62 -3.04 18.67
N GLY A 116 -14.44 -2.07 19.57
CA GLY A 116 -13.39 -2.16 20.59
C GLY A 116 -13.50 -3.41 21.47
N GLU A 117 -14.73 -3.81 21.82
CA GLU A 117 -14.99 -5.03 22.62
C GLU A 117 -14.69 -6.30 21.82
N GLY A 118 -14.97 -6.30 20.52
CA GLY A 118 -14.74 -7.45 19.65
C GLY A 118 -13.28 -7.63 19.22
N LEU A 119 -12.40 -6.68 19.53
CA LEU A 119 -11.00 -6.66 19.11
C LEU A 119 -10.20 -7.86 19.63
N SER A 120 -10.49 -8.29 20.86
CA SER A 120 -9.83 -9.43 21.53
C SER A 120 -9.98 -10.75 20.78
N ASN A 121 -10.95 -10.88 19.87
CA ASN A 121 -11.11 -12.05 19.02
C ASN A 121 -10.04 -12.20 17.94
N TYR A 122 -9.32 -11.11 17.64
CA TYR A 122 -8.35 -11.05 16.55
C TYR A 122 -6.93 -10.85 17.03
N VAL A 123 -6.73 -10.37 18.26
CA VAL A 123 -5.43 -9.91 18.73
C VAL A 123 -4.87 -10.83 19.81
N SER A 124 -3.55 -11.00 19.77
CA SER A 124 -2.79 -11.68 20.81
C SER A 124 -1.43 -11.00 20.97
N ASP A 125 -0.80 -11.18 22.13
CA ASP A 125 0.52 -10.64 22.39
C ASP A 125 1.61 -11.60 21.93
N ILE A 126 2.63 -11.05 21.28
CA ILE A 126 3.84 -11.76 20.86
C ILE A 126 5.08 -10.93 21.19
N THR A 127 6.26 -11.48 20.95
CA THR A 127 7.53 -10.76 21.08
C THR A 127 8.27 -10.77 19.75
N ILE A 128 8.76 -9.60 19.33
CA ILE A 128 9.59 -9.43 18.13
C ILE A 128 10.81 -8.61 18.53
N ALA A 129 12.02 -9.07 18.17
CA ALA A 129 13.28 -8.40 18.53
C ALA A 129 13.38 -8.04 20.03
N GLY A 130 12.90 -8.93 20.91
CA GLY A 130 12.90 -8.73 22.37
C GLY A 130 11.92 -7.68 22.90
N LYS A 131 11.01 -7.16 22.06
CA LYS A 131 10.02 -6.15 22.40
C LYS A 131 8.60 -6.70 22.26
N SER A 132 7.69 -6.25 23.11
CA SER A 132 6.26 -6.58 23.01
C SER A 132 5.69 -6.10 21.67
N ALA A 133 4.94 -6.97 21.02
CA ALA A 133 4.27 -6.72 19.76
C ALA A 133 2.87 -7.35 19.77
N THR A 134 1.99 -6.87 18.90
CA THR A 134 0.62 -7.39 18.77
C THR A 134 0.52 -8.21 17.50
N LEU A 135 0.11 -9.47 17.61
CA LEU A 135 -0.29 -10.30 16.49
C LEU A 135 -1.78 -10.14 16.25
N VAL A 136 -2.16 -9.97 14.99
CA VAL A 136 -3.53 -9.93 14.49
C VAL A 136 -3.72 -11.13 13.57
N LYS A 137 -4.73 -11.95 13.83
CA LYS A 137 -5.12 -13.07 12.96
C LYS A 137 -6.61 -13.05 12.69
N ALA A 138 -6.98 -13.14 11.42
CA ALA A 138 -8.37 -13.21 10.98
C ALA A 138 -8.46 -14.10 9.74
N SER A 139 -9.52 -14.91 9.66
CA SER A 139 -9.72 -15.82 8.54
C SER A 139 -11.20 -15.91 8.22
N ASN A 140 -11.50 -15.99 6.92
CA ASN A 140 -12.76 -16.52 6.42
C ASN A 140 -12.51 -17.87 5.73
N LYS A 141 -13.50 -18.41 5.00
CA LYS A 141 -13.37 -19.71 4.31
C LYS A 141 -12.30 -19.74 3.22
N GLU A 142 -12.03 -18.61 2.58
CA GLU A 142 -11.19 -18.48 1.39
C GLU A 142 -9.87 -17.78 1.69
N GLN A 143 -9.86 -16.79 2.57
CA GLN A 143 -8.77 -15.86 2.78
C GLN A 143 -8.39 -15.76 4.27
N THR A 144 -7.09 -15.66 4.54
CA THR A 144 -6.52 -15.47 5.85
C THR A 144 -5.61 -14.25 5.85
N LEU A 145 -5.69 -13.48 6.92
CA LEU A 145 -4.82 -12.38 7.29
C LEU A 145 -4.06 -12.76 8.55
N VAL A 146 -2.74 -12.63 8.51
CA VAL A 146 -1.87 -12.63 9.69
C VAL A 146 -1.01 -11.37 9.64
N ALA A 147 -1.00 -10.58 10.71
CA ALA A 147 -0.20 -9.36 10.79
C ALA A 147 0.42 -9.18 12.17
N ALA A 148 1.66 -8.73 12.24
CA ALA A 148 2.30 -8.30 13.48
C ALA A 148 2.53 -6.79 13.47
N ILE A 149 2.29 -6.16 14.63
CA ILE A 149 2.52 -4.74 14.88
C ILE A 149 3.58 -4.61 15.95
N LEU A 150 4.73 -4.06 15.59
CA LEU A 150 5.80 -3.74 16.52
C LEU A 150 5.98 -2.21 16.61
N LYS A 151 5.84 -1.64 17.80
CA LYS A 151 6.06 -0.21 18.03
C LYS A 151 7.47 0.01 18.57
N THR A 152 8.32 0.69 17.83
CA THR A 152 9.69 1.01 18.26
C THR A 152 10.26 2.20 17.48
N GLY A 153 11.16 2.97 18.09
CA GLY A 153 11.80 4.14 17.46
C GLY A 153 10.80 5.18 16.92
N GLY A 154 9.72 5.45 17.66
CA GLY A 154 8.66 6.38 17.23
C GLY A 154 7.85 5.92 16.00
N ARG A 155 7.97 4.65 15.59
CA ARG A 155 7.29 4.06 14.43
C ARG A 155 6.47 2.84 14.82
N SER A 156 5.45 2.57 14.01
CA SER A 156 4.72 1.31 13.98
C SER A 156 5.16 0.51 12.76
N TRP A 157 5.80 -0.63 13.01
CA TRP A 157 6.20 -1.61 12.00
C TRP A 157 5.09 -2.62 11.80
N PHE A 158 4.78 -2.90 10.54
CA PHE A 158 3.76 -3.85 10.13
C PHE A 158 4.40 -4.95 9.31
N PHE A 159 4.28 -6.18 9.78
CA PHE A 159 4.63 -7.38 9.03
C PHE A 159 3.31 -8.07 8.71
N LYS A 160 2.95 -8.25 7.45
CA LYS A 160 1.62 -8.73 7.08
C LYS A 160 1.69 -9.79 6.00
N MET A 161 1.02 -10.91 6.21
CA MET A 161 0.74 -11.97 5.24
C MET A 161 -0.77 -12.04 5.00
N ILE A 162 -1.18 -12.02 3.74
CA ILE A 162 -2.59 -12.11 3.34
C ILE A 162 -2.72 -12.93 2.06
N GLY A 163 -3.73 -13.80 1.98
CA GLY A 163 -4.03 -14.60 0.79
C GLY A 163 -4.86 -15.82 1.13
N GLU A 164 -4.85 -16.85 0.29
CA GLU A 164 -5.70 -18.03 0.44
C GLU A 164 -5.44 -18.78 1.75
N SER A 165 -6.52 -19.10 2.48
CA SER A 165 -6.45 -19.66 3.84
C SER A 165 -5.62 -20.95 3.92
N ARG A 166 -5.76 -21.85 2.94
CA ARG A 166 -5.02 -23.12 2.94
C ARG A 166 -3.51 -22.92 2.75
N LEU A 167 -3.11 -21.97 1.91
CA LEU A 167 -1.71 -21.66 1.70
C LEU A 167 -1.15 -20.89 2.90
N ALA A 168 -1.91 -19.94 3.45
CA ALA A 168 -1.54 -19.19 4.64
C ALA A 168 -1.32 -20.10 5.86
N GLU A 169 -2.13 -21.16 6.02
CA GLU A 169 -1.95 -22.16 7.06
C GLU A 169 -0.64 -22.94 6.90
N LYS A 170 -0.30 -23.35 5.67
CA LYS A 170 0.98 -24.04 5.37
C LYS A 170 2.19 -23.12 5.61
N GLU A 171 2.06 -21.85 5.29
CA GLU A 171 3.14 -20.85 5.40
C GLU A 171 3.22 -20.17 6.78
N GLN A 172 2.33 -20.51 7.72
CA GLN A 172 2.30 -19.90 9.06
C GLN A 172 3.66 -20.01 9.76
N ALA A 173 4.29 -21.18 9.74
CA ALA A 173 5.59 -21.39 10.40
C ALA A 173 6.73 -20.58 9.73
N ASN A 174 6.66 -20.38 8.41
CA ASN A 174 7.61 -19.54 7.68
C ASN A 174 7.41 -18.06 8.02
N PHE A 175 6.16 -17.61 8.11
CA PHE A 175 5.85 -16.25 8.56
C PHE A 175 6.33 -16.01 10.00
N ASP A 176 6.10 -16.96 10.90
CA ASP A 176 6.58 -16.88 12.28
C ASP A 176 8.12 -16.84 12.34
N SER A 177 8.80 -17.62 11.48
CA SER A 177 10.26 -17.59 11.35
C SER A 177 10.77 -16.23 10.89
N LEU A 178 10.10 -15.59 9.92
CA LEU A 178 10.41 -14.21 9.52
C LEU A 178 10.28 -13.26 10.72
N LEU A 179 9.19 -13.32 11.49
CA LEU A 179 9.01 -12.47 12.68
C LEU A 179 10.10 -12.70 13.73
N GLN A 180 10.50 -13.96 13.94
CA GLN A 180 11.55 -14.33 14.89
C GLN A 180 12.94 -13.88 14.44
N SER A 181 13.17 -13.75 13.13
CA SER A 181 14.45 -13.30 12.57
C SER A 181 14.65 -11.78 12.66
N VAL A 182 13.58 -11.01 12.91
CA VAL A 182 13.65 -9.54 12.96
C VAL A 182 14.64 -9.09 14.03
N ARG A 183 15.56 -8.20 13.63
CA ARG A 183 16.51 -7.51 14.50
C ARG A 183 16.60 -6.05 14.10
N PHE A 184 16.88 -5.18 15.06
CA PHE A 184 17.27 -3.80 14.79
C PHE A 184 18.74 -3.69 15.14
N GLU A 185 19.55 -3.16 14.23
CA GLU A 185 20.93 -2.83 14.56
C GLU A 185 20.92 -1.72 15.60
N SER A 186 21.51 -1.98 16.76
CA SER A 186 21.76 -0.96 17.77
C SER A 186 22.87 -0.05 17.27
N SER A 187 22.64 1.26 17.21
CA SER A 187 23.73 2.21 17.29
C SER A 187 24.21 2.22 18.74
N GLU A 188 25.05 1.25 19.13
CA GLU A 188 25.86 1.41 20.33
C GLU A 188 26.89 2.49 20.02
N GLY A 189 26.63 3.69 20.55
CA GLY A 189 27.63 4.74 20.62
C GLY A 189 28.64 4.38 21.70
N GLU A 190 29.91 4.25 21.30
CA GLU A 190 31.06 4.46 22.18
C GLU A 190 31.16 5.93 22.60
#